data_AF-A0A484L2N4-F1
#
_entry.id   AF-A0A484L2N4-F1
#
_cell.length_a   1.000
_cell.length_b   1.000
_cell.length_c   1.000
_cell.angle_alpha   90.00
_cell.angle_beta   90.00
_cell.angle_gamma   90.00
#
_symmetry.space_group_name_H-M   'P 1'
#
loop_
_entity.id
_entity.type
_entity.pdbx_description
1 polymer ?
#
loop_
_entity_poly.entity_id
_entity_poly.type
_entity_poly.pdbx_seq_one_letter_code
_entity_poly.pdbx_strand_id
1 'polypeptide(L)'
;MAERGHSLESIKASIQARKPDFDAYIDPQKQHADVVIEVLPTQLIPDDDEGNVLRVRLIMKEEVRHFSPVYLFDEGSTISWIPCGRKLTCSYPGIKFFYGPHTYFGHEVSVLEMDGQFDRLDELIYVESHLSNMSTKFYGEVTQQMLKHADFPGSKNGTGFFQTIVAFKIRDLYDQIITINANSPSSSSASPVVQAMA
;
A
#
# COMPACT_ATOMS: atom_id res chain seq x y z
N MET A 1 -20.04 -0.54 14.18
CA MET A 1 -20.53 0.76 14.69
C MET A 1 -21.08 1.51 13.49
N ALA A 2 -22.30 1.21 13.06
CA ALA A 2 -22.98 1.97 12.00
C ALA A 2 -23.35 3.34 12.59
N GLU A 3 -23.05 4.42 11.87
CA GLU A 3 -23.16 5.81 12.33
C GLU A 3 -24.55 6.10 12.92
N ARG A 4 -24.67 6.00 14.24
CA ARG A 4 -25.92 6.16 14.97
C ARG A 4 -26.35 7.64 14.88
N GLY A 5 -27.32 7.94 14.02
CA GLY A 5 -28.04 9.22 14.01
C GLY A 5 -28.38 9.80 12.63
N HIS A 6 -27.74 9.32 11.55
CA HIS A 6 -27.99 9.80 10.19
C HIS A 6 -28.65 8.73 9.33
N SER A 7 -29.64 9.11 8.52
CA SER A 7 -30.19 8.23 7.48
C SER A 7 -29.14 8.06 6.36
N LEU A 8 -29.24 6.94 5.62
CA LEU A 8 -28.41 6.72 4.43
C LEU A 8 -28.51 7.88 3.43
N GLU A 9 -29.69 8.50 3.31
CA GLU A 9 -29.92 9.68 2.48
C GLU A 9 -29.14 10.89 2.98
N SER A 10 -29.11 11.12 4.30
CA SER A 10 -28.33 12.21 4.90
C SER A 10 -26.83 12.04 4.66
N ILE A 11 -26.32 10.80 4.71
CA ILE A 11 -24.91 10.51 4.43
C ILE A 11 -24.60 10.76 2.96
N LYS A 12 -25.43 10.25 2.04
CA LYS A 12 -25.30 10.50 0.60
C LYS A 12 -25.31 11.99 0.27
N ALA A 13 -26.23 12.75 0.87
CA ALA A 13 -26.31 14.20 0.67
C ALA A 13 -25.04 14.92 1.16
N SER A 14 -24.50 14.53 2.32
CA SER A 14 -23.25 15.08 2.86
C SER A 14 -22.05 14.82 1.94
N ILE A 15 -21.95 13.59 1.41
CA ILE A 15 -20.91 13.22 0.44
C ILE A 15 -21.04 14.06 -0.83
N GLN A 16 -22.25 14.20 -1.38
CA GLN A 16 -22.47 14.98 -2.61
C GLN A 16 -22.17 16.47 -2.41
N ALA A 17 -22.51 17.04 -1.26
CA ALA A 17 -22.21 18.44 -0.96
C ALA A 17 -20.70 18.72 -0.88
N ARG A 18 -19.91 17.75 -0.42
CA ARG A 18 -18.44 17.87 -0.28
C ARG A 18 -17.67 17.50 -1.55
N LYS A 19 -18.31 16.83 -2.50
CA LYS A 19 -17.67 16.31 -3.71
C LYS A 19 -16.98 17.40 -4.55
N PRO A 20 -17.56 18.59 -4.80
CA PRO A 20 -16.91 19.61 -5.61
C PRO A 20 -15.57 20.08 -5.02
N ASP A 21 -15.52 20.37 -3.72
CA ASP A 21 -14.29 20.79 -3.05
C ASP A 21 -13.27 19.64 -2.94
N PHE A 22 -13.76 18.42 -2.71
CA PHE A 22 -12.91 17.24 -2.68
C PHE A 22 -12.22 17.01 -4.04
N ASP A 23 -12.99 17.04 -5.12
CA ASP A 23 -12.49 16.83 -6.48
C ASP A 23 -11.55 17.98 -6.91
N ALA A 24 -11.76 19.21 -6.42
CA ALA A 24 -10.93 20.38 -6.75
C ALA A 24 -9.62 20.45 -5.96
N TYR A 25 -9.59 20.05 -4.69
CA TYR A 25 -8.48 20.35 -3.78
C TYR A 25 -7.85 19.13 -3.11
N ILE A 26 -8.56 18.00 -3.03
CA ILE A 26 -8.08 16.79 -2.33
C ILE A 26 -7.64 15.73 -3.33
N ASP A 27 -8.52 15.35 -4.26
CA ASP A 27 -8.23 14.31 -5.26
C ASP A 27 -6.97 14.58 -6.11
N PRO A 28 -6.68 15.83 -6.55
CA PRO A 28 -5.50 16.12 -7.34
C PRO A 28 -4.17 15.81 -6.63
N GLN A 29 -4.14 15.74 -5.30
CA GLN A 29 -2.91 15.44 -4.56
C GLN A 29 -2.38 14.02 -4.85
N LYS A 30 -3.23 13.11 -5.34
CA LYS A 30 -2.85 11.75 -5.73
C LYS A 30 -1.73 11.72 -6.78
N GLN A 31 -1.64 12.72 -7.66
CA GLN A 31 -0.60 12.80 -8.70
C GLN A 31 0.82 12.98 -8.12
N HIS A 32 0.92 13.52 -6.89
CA HIS A 32 2.18 13.81 -6.22
C HIS A 32 2.60 12.73 -5.23
N ALA A 33 1.73 11.76 -4.95
CA ALA A 33 2.01 10.69 -4.00
C ALA A 33 2.95 9.65 -4.64
N ASP A 34 3.96 9.21 -3.88
CA ASP A 34 4.81 8.08 -4.26
C ASP A 34 4.03 6.76 -4.19
N VAL A 35 3.04 6.70 -3.29
CA VAL A 35 2.16 5.55 -3.10
C VAL A 35 0.72 6.00 -2.87
N VAL A 36 -0.24 5.37 -3.56
CA VAL A 36 -1.68 5.55 -3.34
C VAL A 36 -2.31 4.19 -3.04
N ILE A 37 -3.08 4.12 -1.95
CA ILE A 37 -3.95 2.98 -1.65
C ILE A 37 -5.38 3.37 -2.04
N GLU A 38 -5.93 2.71 -3.06
CA GLU A 38 -7.29 2.93 -3.54
C GLU A 38 -8.18 1.76 -3.08
N VAL A 39 -9.23 2.07 -2.31
CA VAL A 39 -10.17 1.08 -1.76
C VAL A 39 -11.47 1.14 -2.54
N LEU A 40 -11.85 0.02 -3.16
CA LEU A 40 -12.97 -0.12 -4.08
C LEU A 40 -13.86 -1.29 -3.63
N PRO A 41 -15.15 -1.32 -4.03
CA PRO A 41 -16.00 -2.50 -3.86
C PRO A 41 -15.40 -3.73 -4.56
N THR A 42 -15.65 -4.92 -3.99
CA THR A 42 -15.21 -6.18 -4.58
C THR A 42 -15.84 -6.43 -5.95
N GLN A 43 -15.13 -7.16 -6.81
CA GLN A 43 -15.66 -7.71 -8.06
C GLN A 43 -15.91 -9.23 -7.97
N LEU A 44 -15.60 -9.86 -6.85
CA LEU A 44 -15.78 -11.30 -6.65
C LEU A 44 -17.21 -11.67 -6.28
N ILE A 45 -17.94 -10.77 -5.63
CA ILE A 45 -19.34 -10.96 -5.21
C ILE A 45 -20.21 -9.98 -6.02
N PRO A 46 -21.15 -10.48 -6.85
CA PRO A 46 -22.09 -9.61 -7.55
C PRO A 46 -22.99 -8.86 -6.56
N ASP A 47 -23.19 -7.57 -6.80
CA ASP A 47 -24.10 -6.69 -6.04
C ASP A 47 -23.82 -6.62 -4.52
N ASP A 48 -22.56 -6.79 -4.09
CA ASP A 48 -22.17 -6.63 -2.68
C ASP A 48 -22.30 -5.16 -2.24
N ASP A 49 -23.14 -4.92 -1.23
CA ASP A 49 -23.36 -3.62 -0.60
C ASP A 49 -22.92 -3.59 0.88
N GLU A 50 -22.34 -4.68 1.40
CA GLU A 50 -21.95 -4.78 2.80
C GLU A 50 -20.59 -4.13 3.10
N GLY A 51 -19.71 -4.01 2.10
CA GLY A 51 -18.38 -3.39 2.24
C GLY A 51 -17.39 -4.19 3.08
N ASN A 52 -17.68 -5.46 3.35
CA ASN A 52 -16.82 -6.38 4.10
C ASN A 52 -15.67 -6.91 3.24
N VAL A 53 -15.97 -7.25 1.99
CA VAL A 53 -15.00 -7.71 1.00
C VAL A 53 -14.62 -6.54 0.09
N LEU A 54 -13.33 -6.28 -0.02
CA LEU A 54 -12.82 -5.08 -0.70
C LEU A 54 -11.85 -5.46 -1.80
N ARG A 55 -11.88 -4.67 -2.87
CA ARG A 55 -10.85 -4.62 -3.89
C ARG A 55 -9.96 -3.43 -3.59
N VAL A 56 -8.70 -3.69 -3.24
CA VAL A 56 -7.75 -2.66 -2.86
C VAL A 56 -6.61 -2.64 -3.86
N ARG A 57 -6.23 -1.46 -4.34
CA ARG A 57 -5.09 -1.25 -5.25
C ARG A 57 -4.00 -0.49 -4.53
N LEU A 58 -2.80 -1.04 -4.54
CA LEU A 58 -1.56 -0.40 -4.16
C LEU A 58 -0.87 0.11 -5.42
N ILE A 59 -0.96 1.41 -5.65
CA ILE A 59 -0.37 2.11 -6.80
C ILE A 59 0.94 2.70 -6.33
N MET A 60 2.05 2.31 -6.96
CA MET A 60 3.41 2.66 -6.55
C MET A 60 4.12 3.36 -7.71
N LYS A 61 4.60 4.58 -7.47
CA LYS A 61 5.30 5.38 -8.47
C LYS A 61 6.66 4.77 -8.79
N GLU A 62 6.96 4.63 -10.07
CA GLU A 62 8.26 4.17 -10.54
C GLU A 62 9.32 5.27 -10.43
N GLU A 63 10.59 4.86 -10.48
CA GLU A 63 11.77 5.76 -10.50
C GLU A 63 11.90 6.69 -9.27
N VAL A 64 11.23 6.37 -8.16
CA VAL A 64 11.39 7.08 -6.90
C VAL A 64 12.67 6.62 -6.20
N ARG A 65 13.55 7.57 -5.88
CA ARG A 65 14.84 7.28 -5.25
C ARG A 65 14.64 6.57 -3.90
N HIS A 66 15.40 5.49 -3.69
CA HIS A 66 15.32 4.64 -2.47
C HIS A 66 14.00 3.91 -2.26
N PHE A 67 13.14 3.87 -3.28
CA PHE A 67 11.87 3.18 -3.25
C PHE A 67 11.80 2.19 -4.41
N SER A 68 11.85 0.90 -4.09
CA SER A 68 11.64 -0.18 -5.07
C SER A 68 10.21 -0.69 -4.93
N PRO A 69 9.37 -0.66 -5.96
CA PRO A 69 7.99 -1.15 -5.86
C PRO A 69 7.90 -2.65 -5.50
N VAL A 70 6.76 -3.02 -4.93
CA VAL A 70 6.41 -4.44 -4.70
C VAL A 70 5.94 -5.03 -6.02
N TYR A 71 6.34 -6.26 -6.31
CA TYR A 71 5.86 -6.98 -7.49
C TYR A 71 5.44 -8.40 -7.14
N LEU A 72 4.64 -8.99 -8.04
CA LEU A 72 4.17 -10.36 -7.97
C LEU A 72 4.80 -11.15 -9.11
N PHE A 73 5.54 -12.21 -8.79
CA PHE A 73 6.28 -13.09 -9.71
C PHE A 73 7.32 -12.42 -10.63
N ASP A 74 6.89 -11.64 -11.61
CA ASP A 74 7.76 -11.09 -12.67
C ASP A 74 7.52 -9.59 -12.84
N GLU A 75 8.53 -8.79 -12.47
CA GLU A 75 8.49 -7.33 -12.44
C GLU A 75 8.27 -6.74 -13.84
N GLY A 76 7.31 -5.82 -13.97
CA GLY A 76 6.97 -5.16 -15.23
C GLY A 76 6.05 -5.97 -16.16
N SER A 77 5.70 -7.22 -15.81
CA SER A 77 4.70 -8.02 -16.53
C SER A 77 3.27 -7.75 -16.04
N THR A 78 2.26 -8.27 -16.74
CA THR A 78 0.86 -8.25 -16.28
C THR A 78 0.44 -9.64 -15.82
N ILE A 79 0.03 -9.77 -14.57
CA ILE A 79 -0.28 -11.04 -13.92
C ILE A 79 -1.65 -10.95 -13.24
N SER A 80 -2.44 -12.00 -13.40
CA SER A 80 -3.62 -12.27 -12.58
C SER A 80 -3.41 -13.61 -11.86
N TRP A 81 -3.51 -13.61 -10.54
CA TRP A 81 -3.21 -14.77 -9.72
C TRP A 81 -4.31 -15.05 -8.70
N ILE A 82 -4.71 -16.31 -8.59
CA ILE A 82 -5.63 -16.79 -7.56
C ILE A 82 -4.85 -17.83 -6.74
N PRO A 83 -4.46 -17.52 -5.48
CA PRO A 83 -3.70 -18.45 -4.65
C PRO A 83 -4.50 -19.67 -4.20
N CYS A 84 -5.83 -19.55 -4.16
CA CYS A 84 -6.75 -20.59 -3.71
C CYS A 84 -6.76 -21.79 -4.68
N GLY A 85 -6.49 -22.98 -4.17
CA GLY A 85 -6.40 -24.21 -4.97
C GLY A 85 -6.18 -25.44 -4.11
N ARG A 86 -5.50 -26.46 -4.66
CA ARG A 86 -5.28 -27.74 -3.95
C ARG A 86 -4.42 -27.60 -2.68
N LYS A 87 -3.45 -26.68 -2.68
CA LYS A 87 -2.49 -26.49 -1.58
C LYS A 87 -2.92 -25.42 -0.58
N LEU A 88 -3.89 -24.57 -0.96
CA LEU A 88 -4.41 -23.50 -0.12
C LEU A 88 -5.92 -23.44 -0.31
N THR A 89 -6.67 -23.94 0.66
CA THR A 89 -8.14 -23.90 0.66
C THR A 89 -8.61 -22.56 1.21
N CYS A 90 -9.43 -21.85 0.45
CA CYS A 90 -10.05 -20.59 0.87
C CYS A 90 -11.58 -20.77 0.94
N SER A 91 -12.25 -20.03 1.82
CA SER A 91 -13.72 -19.94 1.76
C SER A 91 -14.12 -18.97 0.66
N TYR A 92 -15.39 -19.03 0.25
CA TYR A 92 -15.95 -18.07 -0.70
C TYR A 92 -15.91 -16.64 -0.13
N PRO A 93 -15.55 -15.60 -0.92
CA PRO A 93 -15.26 -15.62 -2.36
C PRO A 93 -13.79 -15.92 -2.71
N GLY A 94 -12.94 -16.12 -1.70
CA GLY A 94 -11.52 -16.34 -1.83
C GLY A 94 -10.75 -15.04 -2.04
N ILE A 95 -9.59 -15.16 -2.70
CA ILE A 95 -8.65 -14.07 -2.90
C ILE A 95 -8.20 -14.08 -4.35
N LYS A 96 -8.12 -12.90 -4.96
CA LYS A 96 -7.59 -12.68 -6.30
C LYS A 96 -6.60 -11.53 -6.27
N PHE A 97 -5.44 -11.73 -6.86
CA PHE A 97 -4.42 -10.72 -7.08
C PHE A 97 -4.34 -10.32 -8.54
N PHE A 98 -4.03 -9.05 -8.77
CA PHE A 98 -3.59 -8.54 -10.05
C PHE A 98 -2.31 -7.72 -9.85
N TYR A 99 -1.37 -7.85 -10.77
CA TYR A 99 -0.16 -7.04 -10.80
C TYR A 99 0.10 -6.57 -12.23
N GLY A 100 0.57 -5.34 -12.39
CA GLY A 100 1.23 -4.93 -13.61
C GLY A 100 1.53 -3.44 -13.72
N PRO A 101 2.27 -3.06 -14.78
CA PRO A 101 2.58 -1.66 -15.05
C PRO A 101 1.32 -0.90 -15.49
N HIS A 102 1.26 0.38 -15.14
CA HIS A 102 0.18 1.28 -15.52
C HIS A 102 0.68 2.72 -15.60
N THR A 103 -0.14 3.61 -16.16
CA THR A 103 0.10 5.05 -16.15
C THR A 103 -0.93 5.72 -15.24
N TYR A 104 -0.48 6.48 -14.24
CA TYR A 104 -1.33 7.17 -13.27
C TYR A 104 -0.99 8.65 -13.22
N PHE A 105 -1.95 9.51 -13.60
CA PHE A 105 -1.73 10.96 -13.77
C PHE A 105 -0.51 11.30 -14.67
N GLY A 106 -0.24 10.49 -15.69
CA GLY A 106 0.90 10.69 -16.61
C GLY A 106 2.26 10.23 -16.06
N HIS A 107 2.27 9.57 -14.91
CA HIS A 107 3.45 8.92 -14.34
C HIS A 107 3.39 7.40 -14.52
N GLU A 108 4.54 6.78 -14.78
CA GLU A 108 4.67 5.33 -14.77
C GLU A 108 4.56 4.81 -13.33
N VAL A 109 3.73 3.78 -13.15
CA VAL A 109 3.46 3.17 -11.83
C VAL A 109 3.38 1.65 -11.96
N SER A 110 3.78 0.94 -10.91
CA SER A 110 3.40 -0.46 -10.71
C SER A 110 2.15 -0.54 -9.84
N VAL A 111 1.17 -1.34 -10.26
CA VAL A 111 -0.07 -1.56 -9.51
C VAL A 111 -0.11 -2.99 -9.02
N LEU A 112 -0.25 -3.16 -7.71
CA LEU A 112 -0.58 -4.43 -7.07
C LEU A 112 -1.99 -4.34 -6.49
N GLU A 113 -2.88 -5.24 -6.88
CA GLU A 113 -4.27 -5.25 -6.46
C GLU A 113 -4.59 -6.56 -5.74
N MET A 114 -5.37 -6.47 -4.67
CA MET A 114 -5.95 -7.59 -3.95
C MET A 114 -7.47 -7.39 -3.89
N ASP A 115 -8.22 -8.35 -4.41
CA ASP A 115 -9.67 -8.46 -4.24
C ASP A 115 -9.99 -9.70 -3.41
N GLY A 116 -10.88 -9.55 -2.43
CA GLY A 116 -11.22 -10.61 -1.48
C GLY A 116 -10.78 -10.30 -0.06
N GLN A 117 -10.74 -11.36 0.76
CA GLN A 117 -10.33 -11.29 2.16
C GLN A 117 -9.58 -12.55 2.58
N PHE A 118 -8.73 -12.41 3.60
CA PHE A 118 -8.11 -13.49 4.32
C PHE A 118 -9.07 -14.02 5.38
N ASP A 119 -9.44 -15.29 5.25
CA ASP A 119 -10.16 -16.03 6.27
C ASP A 119 -9.21 -16.70 7.26
N ARG A 120 -8.04 -17.13 6.77
CA ARG A 120 -7.06 -17.92 7.54
C ARG A 120 -5.67 -17.34 7.47
N LEU A 121 -4.90 -17.53 8.54
CA LEU A 121 -3.51 -17.11 8.61
C LEU A 121 -2.64 -17.77 7.53
N ASP A 122 -2.93 -19.01 7.18
CA ASP A 122 -2.23 -19.75 6.14
C ASP A 122 -2.29 -19.04 4.78
N GLU A 123 -3.41 -18.36 4.49
CA GLU A 123 -3.59 -17.60 3.25
C GLU A 123 -2.69 -16.36 3.21
N LEU A 124 -2.59 -15.65 4.34
CA LEU A 124 -1.73 -14.48 4.48
C LEU A 124 -0.24 -14.86 4.34
N ILE A 125 0.20 -15.92 5.02
CA ILE A 125 1.58 -16.43 4.93
C ILE A 125 1.88 -16.88 3.49
N TYR A 126 0.92 -17.56 2.85
CA TYR A 126 1.08 -18.02 1.49
C TYR A 126 1.24 -16.85 0.52
N VAL A 127 0.40 -15.82 0.62
CA VAL A 127 0.52 -14.60 -0.19
C VAL A 127 1.84 -13.88 0.07
N GLU A 128 2.22 -13.69 1.33
CA GLU A 128 3.51 -13.08 1.71
C GLU A 128 4.69 -13.80 1.04
N SER A 129 4.67 -15.13 1.00
CA SER A 129 5.76 -15.91 0.40
C SER A 129 5.91 -15.79 -1.13
N HIS A 130 4.91 -15.24 -1.83
CA HIS A 130 4.93 -15.09 -3.29
C HIS A 130 5.09 -13.63 -3.75
N LEU A 131 5.01 -12.66 -2.83
CA LEU A 131 5.33 -11.27 -3.12
C LEU A 131 6.82 -11.01 -2.96
N SER A 132 7.31 -10.10 -3.79
CA SER A 132 8.71 -9.71 -3.81
C SER A 132 8.88 -8.23 -3.53
N ASN A 133 10.07 -7.85 -3.06
CA ASN A 133 10.39 -6.49 -2.64
C ASN A 133 9.44 -5.93 -1.57
N MET A 134 9.07 -6.67 -0.53
CA MET A 134 8.22 -6.12 0.56
C MET A 134 8.99 -5.33 1.62
N SER A 135 10.32 -5.24 1.51
CA SER A 135 11.20 -4.56 2.50
C SER A 135 11.06 -5.12 3.94
N THR A 136 10.76 -6.42 4.04
CA THR A 136 10.73 -7.18 5.29
C THR A 136 12.16 -7.51 5.76
N LYS A 137 12.43 -7.45 7.06
CA LYS A 137 13.73 -7.83 7.65
C LYS A 137 13.86 -9.35 7.85
N PHE A 138 12.74 -10.07 7.96
CA PHE A 138 12.70 -11.53 8.09
C PHE A 138 11.40 -12.08 7.49
N TYR A 139 11.39 -13.37 7.18
CA TYR A 139 10.22 -14.07 6.63
C TYR A 139 9.07 -14.13 7.64
N GLY A 140 7.86 -13.74 7.22
CA GLY A 140 6.68 -13.70 8.08
C GLY A 140 6.51 -12.38 8.85
N GLU A 141 7.33 -11.36 8.57
CA GLU A 141 7.24 -10.06 9.25
C GLU A 141 5.90 -9.38 8.94
N VAL A 142 5.38 -9.45 7.70
CA VAL A 142 4.07 -8.86 7.35
C VAL A 142 2.97 -9.53 8.15
N THR A 143 2.94 -10.87 8.12
CA THR A 143 2.00 -11.68 8.89
C THR A 143 2.05 -11.34 10.38
N GLN A 144 3.25 -11.24 10.95
CA GLN A 144 3.42 -10.92 12.36
C GLN A 144 2.86 -9.55 12.72
N GLN A 145 3.10 -8.51 11.90
CA GLN A 145 2.57 -7.18 12.19
C GLN A 145 1.05 -7.12 12.05
N MET A 146 0.48 -7.78 11.05
CA MET A 146 -0.99 -7.86 10.91
C MET A 146 -1.64 -8.57 12.10
N LEU A 147 -1.01 -9.64 12.61
CA LEU A 147 -1.52 -10.37 13.78
C LEU A 147 -1.53 -9.54 15.06
N LYS A 148 -0.58 -8.61 15.25
CA LYS A 148 -0.56 -7.73 16.43
C LYS A 148 -1.78 -6.80 16.49
N HIS A 149 -2.39 -6.52 15.34
CA HIS A 149 -3.50 -5.60 15.18
C HIS A 149 -4.69 -6.29 14.50
N ALA A 150 -4.92 -7.58 14.83
CA ALA A 150 -5.95 -8.39 14.22
C ALA A 150 -7.38 -7.81 14.42
N ASP A 151 -7.57 -6.99 15.45
CA ASP A 151 -8.81 -6.29 15.78
C ASP A 151 -9.04 -5.00 14.97
N PHE A 152 -8.05 -4.53 14.21
CA PHE A 152 -8.18 -3.31 13.41
C PHE A 152 -9.10 -3.51 12.19
N PRO A 153 -9.86 -2.48 11.79
CA PRO A 153 -10.64 -2.55 10.56
C PRO A 153 -9.71 -2.73 9.35
N GLY A 154 -10.05 -3.68 8.47
CA GLY A 154 -9.23 -4.01 7.30
C GLY A 154 -8.06 -4.96 7.57
N SER A 155 -7.91 -5.49 8.80
CA SER A 155 -6.89 -6.51 9.15
C SER A 155 -7.02 -7.82 8.36
N LYS A 156 -8.18 -8.05 7.73
CA LYS A 156 -8.48 -9.25 6.96
C LYS A 156 -8.51 -9.03 5.45
N ASN A 157 -8.16 -7.86 4.92
CA ASN A 157 -8.19 -7.63 3.48
C ASN A 157 -7.00 -6.79 3.01
N GLY A 158 -7.00 -6.42 1.73
CA GLY A 158 -5.92 -5.66 1.11
C GLY A 158 -5.61 -4.33 1.81
N THR A 159 -6.55 -3.77 2.58
CA THR A 159 -6.37 -2.48 3.26
C THR A 159 -5.26 -2.56 4.30
N GLY A 160 -5.41 -3.41 5.33
CA GLY A 160 -4.41 -3.58 6.37
C GLY A 160 -3.12 -4.20 5.84
N PHE A 161 -3.25 -5.10 4.86
CA PHE A 161 -2.11 -5.72 4.20
C PHE A 161 -1.21 -4.71 3.49
N PHE A 162 -1.77 -3.88 2.60
CA PHE A 162 -0.99 -2.87 1.87
C PHE A 162 -0.53 -1.73 2.78
N GLN A 163 -1.30 -1.33 3.79
CA GLN A 163 -0.82 -0.36 4.79
C GLN A 163 0.43 -0.86 5.52
N THR A 164 0.45 -2.15 5.89
CA THR A 164 1.61 -2.78 6.55
C THR A 164 2.82 -2.78 5.62
N ILE A 165 2.64 -3.15 4.35
CA ILE A 165 3.70 -3.12 3.33
C ILE A 165 4.24 -1.70 3.15
N VAL A 166 3.37 -0.68 3.04
CA VAL A 166 3.79 0.72 2.90
C VAL A 166 4.59 1.19 4.11
N ALA A 167 4.21 0.79 5.33
CA ALA A 167 5.00 1.10 6.52
C ALA A 167 6.42 0.52 6.45
N PHE A 168 6.58 -0.70 5.93
CA PHE A 168 7.91 -1.29 5.71
C PHE A 168 8.72 -0.58 4.63
N LYS A 169 8.06 -0.14 3.56
CA LYS A 169 8.69 0.69 2.52
C LYS A 169 9.21 2.01 3.08
N ILE A 170 8.42 2.69 3.90
CA ILE A 170 8.83 3.94 4.55
C ILE A 170 10.01 3.70 5.48
N ARG A 171 9.98 2.63 6.28
CA ARG A 171 11.11 2.25 7.15
C ARG A 171 12.39 2.04 6.34
N ASP A 172 12.32 1.27 5.27
CA ASP A 172 13.48 0.93 4.44
C ASP A 172 14.06 2.16 3.73
N LEU A 173 13.19 3.03 3.21
CA LEU A 173 13.57 4.33 2.64
C LEU A 173 14.25 5.22 3.69
N TYR A 174 13.70 5.29 4.90
CA TYR A 174 14.26 6.07 6.00
C TYR A 174 15.65 5.56 6.43
N ASP A 175 15.80 4.23 6.57
CA ASP A 175 17.08 3.59 6.88
C ASP A 175 18.16 3.95 5.83
N GLN A 176 17.80 3.93 4.54
CA GLN A 176 18.70 4.30 3.44
C GLN A 176 19.10 5.78 3.51
N ILE A 177 18.14 6.69 3.75
CA ILE A 177 18.41 8.13 3.87
C ILE A 177 19.35 8.42 5.03
N ILE A 178 19.13 7.83 6.21
CA ILE A 178 20.03 8.01 7.36
C ILE A 178 21.43 7.53 7.02
N THR A 179 21.56 6.36 6.41
CA THR A 179 22.86 5.78 6.05
C THR A 179 23.64 6.70 5.10
N ILE A 180 22.95 7.28 4.11
CA ILE A 180 23.55 8.23 3.16
C ILE A 180 23.98 9.51 3.86
N ASN A 181 23.13 10.05 4.73
CA ASN A 181 23.43 11.28 5.47
C ASN A 181 24.60 11.09 6.46
N ALA A 182 24.70 9.92 7.09
CA ALA A 182 25.81 9.58 7.98
C ALA A 182 27.16 9.47 7.23
N ASN A 183 27.13 9.01 5.98
CA ASN A 183 28.32 8.86 5.13
C ASN A 183 28.67 10.11 4.32
N SER A 184 27.83 11.15 4.37
CA SER A 184 28.11 12.42 3.71
C SER A 184 29.14 13.20 4.53
N PRO A 185 30.32 13.55 3.97
CA PRO A 185 31.35 14.28 4.73
C PRO A 185 30.79 15.61 5.21
N SER A 186 30.90 15.87 6.53
CA SER A 186 30.50 17.15 7.11
C SER A 186 31.33 18.26 6.47
N SER A 187 30.69 19.15 5.72
CA SER A 187 31.30 20.39 5.26
C SER A 187 31.51 21.34 6.45
N SER A 188 32.46 21.02 7.32
CA SER A 188 32.88 21.82 8.47
C SER A 188 34.38 21.67 8.68
N SER A 189 35.17 22.02 7.67
CA SER A 189 36.60 22.26 7.79
C SER A 189 37.00 23.46 6.93
N ALA A 190 36.42 24.63 7.24
CA ALA A 190 36.99 25.91 6.84
C ALA A 190 37.34 26.72 8.10
N SER A 191 38.44 26.35 8.74
CA SER A 191 39.32 27.33 9.38
C SER A 191 40.72 26.74 9.48
N PRO A 192 41.74 27.53 9.09
CA PRO A 192 42.60 28.01 10.15
C PRO A 192 42.72 29.53 10.12
N VAL A 193 42.72 30.09 11.33
CA VAL A 193 43.20 31.43 11.69
C VAL A 193 44.71 31.52 11.42
N VAL A 194 45.22 32.76 11.49
CA VAL A 194 46.61 33.28 11.47
C VAL A 194 47.18 33.53 10.05
N GLN A 195 47.76 34.70 9.69
CA GLN A 195 48.47 35.71 10.47
C GLN A 195 48.77 36.97 9.62
N ALA A 196 48.63 38.16 10.25
CA ALA A 196 49.41 39.40 10.07
C ALA A 196 49.67 39.99 8.67
N MET A 197 49.42 41.30 8.50
CA MET A 197 50.46 42.35 8.53
C MET A 197 49.91 43.72 8.11
N ALA A 198 50.34 44.74 8.87
CA ALA A 198 50.47 46.18 8.58
C ALA A 198 49.19 47.01 8.33
#